data_AF-U3L2S3-F1
#
_entry.id   AF-U3L2S3-F1
#
_cell.length_a   1.000
_cell.length_b   1.000
_cell.length_c   1.000
_cell.angle_alpha   90.00
_cell.angle_beta   90.00
_cell.angle_gamma   90.00
#
_symmetry.space_group_name_H-M   'P 1'
#
loop_
_entity.id
_entity.type
_entity.pdbx_description
1 polymer ?
#
loop_
_entity_poly.entity_id
_entity_poly.type
_entity_poly.pdbx_seq_one_letter_code
_entity_poly.pdbx_strand_id
1 'polypeptide(L)'
;PVASDGLYDLYITTYETVVTEESFFVDNFRWQCIVLDEAHRIKNEGGRIRHSMDRVSGSMRVLLTGTPLQNSLKELFTLLNFLYPDILQDSEIFEKIFQMKDITKSANSSNSSSSGGNGNHGSDDDESIDDLDALGIKVDSKRVKLFHHLLQKLLLRRTKDLVIKLPDKIIRDIWLPLSPSGWQWYKRLLDVGNVHGDVSFRKLLGLVIKMRI
;
A
#
# COMPACT_ATOMS: atom_id res chain seq x y z
N PRO A 1 1.93 31.86 32.48
CA PRO A 1 2.38 30.69 31.68
C PRO A 1 2.03 29.41 32.43
N VAL A 2 1.20 28.55 31.83
CA VAL A 2 0.61 27.34 32.45
C VAL A 2 1.67 26.29 32.84
N ALA A 3 2.93 26.49 32.41
CA ALA A 3 4.07 25.64 32.75
C ALA A 3 4.48 25.63 34.23
N SER A 4 4.02 26.57 35.08
CA SER A 4 4.33 26.55 36.52
C SER A 4 3.56 25.49 37.32
N ASP A 5 2.48 24.94 36.75
CA ASP A 5 1.63 23.93 37.39
C ASP A 5 1.97 22.48 36.96
N GLY A 6 3.05 22.28 36.20
CA GLY A 6 3.44 20.96 35.70
C GLY A 6 2.60 20.44 34.52
N LEU A 7 1.73 21.27 33.94
CA LEU A 7 1.05 20.98 32.68
C LEU A 7 2.00 21.25 31.51
N TYR A 8 2.33 20.19 30.77
CA TYR A 8 3.10 20.28 29.53
C TYR A 8 2.15 20.44 28.33
N ASP A 9 2.43 21.42 27.48
CA ASP A 9 1.64 21.68 26.27
C ASP A 9 1.97 20.71 25.11
N LEU A 10 3.14 20.06 25.15
CA LEU A 10 3.64 19.19 24.09
C LEU A 10 4.45 18.03 24.68
N TYR A 11 4.18 16.82 24.19
CA TYR A 11 4.99 15.63 24.44
C TYR A 11 5.61 15.14 23.14
N ILE A 12 6.92 14.90 23.17
CA ILE A 12 7.68 14.32 22.07
C ILE A 12 8.20 12.96 22.54
N THR A 13 7.84 11.90 21.82
CA THR A 13 8.14 10.52 22.21
C THR A 13 8.29 9.64 20.97
N THR A 14 8.77 8.41 21.13
CA THR A 14 8.84 7.42 20.06
C THR A 14 7.73 6.39 20.18
N TYR A 15 7.49 5.66 19.09
CA TYR A 15 6.51 4.57 19.07
C TYR A 15 6.80 3.50 20.14
N GLU A 16 8.07 3.17 20.36
CA GLU A 16 8.49 2.17 21.34
C GLU A 16 8.19 2.59 22.76
N THR A 17 8.40 3.87 23.08
CA THR A 17 8.10 4.42 24.40
C THR A 17 6.60 4.41 24.68
N VAL A 18 5.77 4.75 23.70
CA VAL A 18 4.30 4.68 23.88
C VAL A 18 3.82 3.25 24.08
N VAL A 19 4.42 2.27 23.37
CA VAL A 19 4.09 0.86 23.57
C VAL A 19 4.53 0.36 24.96
N THR A 20 5.66 0.84 25.47
CA THR A 20 6.20 0.44 26.78
C THR A 20 5.42 1.08 27.92
N GLU A 21 5.15 2.38 27.82
CA GLU A 21 4.53 3.23 28.85
C GLU A 21 3.08 3.55 28.52
N GLU A 22 2.37 2.59 27.95
CA GLU A 22 1.04 2.83 27.38
C GLU A 22 0.02 3.37 28.38
N SER A 23 -0.03 2.79 29.58
CA SER A 23 -0.96 3.23 30.63
C SER A 23 -0.77 4.71 30.94
N PHE A 24 0.47 5.21 30.89
CA PHE A 24 0.74 6.62 31.07
C PHE A 24 0.05 7.50 30.01
N PHE A 25 0.11 7.09 28.73
CA PHE A 25 -0.48 7.86 27.63
C PHE A 25 -1.99 7.70 27.52
N VAL A 26 -2.55 6.57 27.96
CA VAL A 26 -3.98 6.25 27.86
C VAL A 26 -4.77 6.75 29.07
N ASP A 27 -4.26 6.55 30.28
CA ASP A 27 -5.04 6.73 31.51
C ASP A 27 -4.92 8.16 32.07
N ASN A 28 -3.77 8.82 31.87
CA ASN A 28 -3.50 10.11 32.51
C ASN A 28 -3.91 11.33 31.66
N PHE A 29 -4.04 11.16 30.34
CA PHE A 29 -4.25 12.30 29.43
C PHE A 29 -5.30 12.02 28.38
N ARG A 30 -6.12 13.05 28.09
CA ARG A 30 -6.92 13.11 26.86
C ARG A 30 -6.26 14.05 25.88
N TRP A 31 -5.72 13.50 24.79
CA TRP A 31 -4.94 14.26 23.85
C TRP A 31 -5.85 15.08 22.94
N GLN A 32 -5.53 16.35 22.73
CA GLN A 32 -6.22 17.16 21.73
C GLN A 32 -5.74 16.82 20.32
N CYS A 33 -4.45 16.53 20.18
CA CYS A 33 -3.84 16.20 18.90
C CYS A 33 -2.79 15.08 19.08
N ILE A 34 -2.81 14.12 18.15
CA ILE A 34 -1.79 13.08 18.01
C ILE A 34 -1.18 13.24 16.61
N VAL A 35 0.13 13.46 16.56
CA VAL A 35 0.89 13.55 15.32
C VAL A 35 1.82 12.34 15.23
N LEU A 36 1.67 11.55 14.18
CA LEU A 36 2.51 10.40 13.92
C LEU A 36 3.44 10.71 12.75
N ASP A 37 4.74 10.74 13.01
CA ASP A 37 5.77 10.83 11.97
C ASP A 37 6.16 9.45 11.46
N GLU A 38 6.47 9.36 10.17
CA GLU A 38 6.66 8.10 9.46
C GLU A 38 5.54 7.08 9.72
N ALA A 39 4.29 7.51 9.53
CA ALA A 39 3.08 6.73 9.81
C ALA A 39 3.04 5.35 9.15
N HIS A 40 3.88 5.08 8.14
CA HIS A 40 4.06 3.74 7.59
C HIS A 40 4.47 2.70 8.67
N ARG A 41 4.96 3.12 9.84
CA ARG A 41 5.25 2.23 10.99
C ARG A 41 4.00 1.54 11.58
N ILE A 42 2.80 2.11 11.42
CA ILE A 42 1.53 1.54 11.92
C ILE A 42 0.68 0.86 10.84
N LYS A 43 1.29 0.51 9.70
CA LYS A 43 0.61 -0.09 8.55
C LYS A 43 0.04 -1.49 8.79
N ASN A 44 0.50 -2.18 9.83
CA ASN A 44 0.02 -3.51 10.20
C ASN A 44 -1.03 -3.38 11.32
N GLU A 45 -2.28 -3.71 10.99
CA GLU A 45 -3.42 -3.68 11.90
C GLU A 45 -3.18 -4.52 13.17
N GLY A 46 -2.58 -5.70 13.04
CA GLY A 46 -2.25 -6.59 14.17
C GLY A 46 -0.95 -6.25 14.90
N GLY A 47 -0.30 -5.13 14.54
CA GLY A 47 0.96 -4.73 15.15
C GLY A 47 0.78 -4.19 16.57
N ARG A 48 1.70 -4.52 17.48
CA ARG A 48 1.71 -3.98 18.87
C ARG A 48 1.66 -2.45 18.92
N ILE A 49 2.41 -1.80 18.02
CA ILE A 49 2.43 -0.34 17.91
C ILE A 49 1.04 0.19 17.53
N ARG A 50 0.38 -0.44 16.56
CA ARG A 50 -0.95 -0.05 16.12
C ARG A 50 -1.97 -0.17 17.27
N HIS A 51 -2.02 -1.34 17.89
CA HIS A 51 -2.91 -1.59 19.02
C HIS A 51 -2.71 -0.57 20.15
N SER A 52 -1.46 -0.18 20.41
CA SER A 52 -1.19 0.83 21.43
C SER A 52 -1.68 2.22 21.04
N MET A 53 -1.41 2.64 19.81
CA MET A 53 -1.85 3.94 19.30
C MET A 53 -3.37 4.06 19.22
N ASP A 54 -4.10 2.97 18.94
CA ASP A 54 -5.57 2.99 18.88
C ASP A 54 -6.21 3.31 20.24
N ARG A 55 -5.58 2.88 21.34
CA ARG A 55 -6.05 3.14 22.70
C ARG A 55 -5.78 4.57 23.17
N VAL A 56 -4.78 5.23 22.60
CA VAL A 56 -4.49 6.63 22.93
C VAL A 56 -5.63 7.52 22.41
N SER A 57 -6.37 8.12 23.35
CA SER A 57 -7.51 8.97 23.02
C SER A 57 -7.03 10.31 22.48
N GLY A 58 -7.48 10.68 21.28
CA GLY A 58 -7.05 11.90 20.59
C GLY A 58 -8.19 12.53 19.79
N SER A 59 -8.48 13.82 19.99
CA SER A 59 -9.53 14.52 19.22
C SER A 59 -9.16 14.74 17.75
N MET A 60 -7.89 15.05 17.48
CA MET A 60 -7.35 15.22 16.13
C MET A 60 -6.18 14.27 15.91
N ARG A 61 -6.16 13.56 14.78
CA ARG A 61 -5.08 12.66 14.39
C ARG A 61 -4.46 13.14 13.08
N VAL A 62 -3.13 13.27 13.05
CA VAL A 62 -2.37 13.69 11.86
C VAL A 62 -1.32 12.63 11.57
N LEU A 63 -1.28 12.17 10.32
CA LEU A 63 -0.27 11.23 9.83
C LEU A 63 0.68 11.95 8.88
N LEU A 64 1.98 11.88 9.17
CA LEU A 64 3.05 12.34 8.31
C LEU A 64 3.81 11.10 7.78
N THR A 65 4.05 11.03 6.48
CA THR A 65 4.80 9.93 5.87
C THR A 65 5.40 10.36 4.54
N GLY A 66 6.67 10.00 4.31
CA GLY A 66 7.35 10.24 3.03
C GLY A 66 6.87 9.31 1.91
N THR A 67 6.32 8.14 2.27
CA THR A 67 5.89 7.10 1.33
C THR A 67 4.46 6.64 1.68
N PRO A 68 3.43 7.35 1.19
CA PRO A 68 2.05 7.09 1.62
C PRO A 68 1.51 5.73 1.19
N LEU A 69 2.09 5.08 0.18
CA LEU A 69 1.46 3.93 -0.48
C LEU A 69 2.49 2.94 -1.00
N GLN A 70 3.29 2.36 -0.10
CA GLN A 70 4.30 1.39 -0.52
C GLN A 70 3.78 -0.06 -0.63
N ASN A 71 2.67 -0.47 -0.03
CA ASN A 71 2.16 -1.85 -0.22
C ASN A 71 0.65 -1.98 0.07
N SER A 72 -0.13 -2.53 -0.86
CA SER A 72 -1.53 -3.01 -0.68
C SER A 72 -2.61 -1.99 -0.25
N LEU A 73 -3.84 -2.22 -0.72
CA LEU A 73 -5.02 -1.47 -0.25
C LEU A 73 -5.28 -1.66 1.25
N LYS A 74 -4.83 -2.79 1.81
CA LYS A 74 -4.95 -3.12 3.22
C LYS A 74 -4.16 -2.16 4.11
N GLU A 75 -2.90 -1.87 3.78
CA GLU A 75 -2.11 -0.90 4.56
C GLU A 75 -2.74 0.50 4.51
N LEU A 76 -3.25 0.90 3.35
CA LEU A 76 -3.95 2.17 3.21
C LEU A 76 -5.21 2.20 4.06
N PHE A 77 -6.02 1.14 4.04
CA PHE A 77 -7.18 1.01 4.90
C PHE A 77 -6.78 1.14 6.37
N THR A 78 -5.73 0.43 6.81
CA THR A 78 -5.23 0.50 8.17
C THR A 78 -4.90 1.96 8.55
N LEU A 79 -4.16 2.70 7.72
CA LEU A 79 -3.83 4.11 8.00
C LEU A 79 -5.07 5.02 8.03
N LEU A 80 -6.02 4.82 7.11
CA LEU A 80 -7.25 5.61 7.06
C LEU A 80 -8.18 5.30 8.25
N ASN A 81 -8.31 4.03 8.64
CA ASN A 81 -9.04 3.60 9.83
C ASN A 81 -8.42 4.21 11.10
N PHE A 82 -7.10 4.40 11.16
CA PHE A 82 -6.49 5.12 12.28
C PHE A 82 -6.94 6.59 12.35
N LEU A 83 -7.02 7.26 11.20
CA LEU A 83 -7.48 8.66 11.13
C LEU A 83 -8.98 8.79 11.45
N TYR A 84 -9.80 7.87 10.97
CA TYR A 84 -11.26 7.91 11.09
C TYR A 84 -11.82 6.53 11.49
N PRO A 85 -11.63 6.11 12.76
CA PRO A 85 -12.04 4.77 13.22
C PRO A 85 -13.56 4.59 13.15
N ASP A 86 -14.35 5.65 13.33
CA ASP A 86 -15.82 5.59 13.34
C ASP A 86 -16.42 5.31 11.96
N ILE A 87 -15.76 5.78 10.89
CA ILE A 87 -16.27 5.69 9.51
C ILE A 87 -15.79 4.39 8.85
N LEU A 88 -14.58 3.93 9.19
CA LEU A 88 -13.88 2.89 8.46
C LEU A 88 -13.70 1.62 9.29
N GLN A 89 -14.78 1.09 9.87
CA GLN A 89 -14.70 -0.06 10.79
C GLN A 89 -14.49 -1.41 10.08
N ASP A 90 -14.95 -1.55 8.84
CA ASP A 90 -14.96 -2.83 8.14
C ASP A 90 -13.95 -2.86 6.98
N SER A 91 -12.87 -3.60 7.20
CA SER A 91 -11.82 -3.84 6.20
C SER A 91 -12.33 -4.67 5.03
N GLU A 92 -13.29 -5.58 5.23
CA GLU A 92 -13.87 -6.39 4.18
C GLU A 92 -14.79 -5.58 3.27
N ILE A 93 -15.56 -4.62 3.80
CA ILE A 93 -16.38 -3.73 2.97
C ILE A 93 -15.46 -2.87 2.10
N PHE A 94 -14.41 -2.32 2.70
CA PHE A 94 -13.39 -1.56 1.95
C PHE A 94 -12.78 -2.45 0.88
N GLU A 95 -12.28 -3.64 1.25
CA GLU A 95 -11.72 -4.60 0.31
C GLU A 95 -12.72 -5.01 -0.77
N LYS A 96 -13.99 -5.32 -0.48
CA LYS A 96 -15.04 -5.65 -1.47
C LYS A 96 -15.28 -4.50 -2.44
N ILE A 97 -15.32 -3.25 -1.97
CA ILE A 97 -15.42 -2.07 -2.84
C ILE A 97 -14.28 -2.03 -3.87
N PHE A 98 -13.09 -2.55 -3.51
CA PHE A 98 -11.91 -2.60 -4.40
C PHE A 98 -11.68 -3.95 -5.14
N GLN A 99 -12.04 -5.08 -4.54
CA GLN A 99 -11.82 -6.47 -5.00
C GLN A 99 -12.95 -7.01 -5.87
N MET A 100 -14.11 -6.32 -5.94
CA MET A 100 -15.17 -6.68 -6.91
C MET A 100 -14.68 -6.62 -8.39
N LYS A 101 -13.41 -6.23 -8.59
CA LYS A 101 -12.61 -6.33 -9.81
C LYS A 101 -12.12 -7.75 -10.18
N ASP A 102 -11.96 -8.66 -9.21
CA ASP A 102 -11.24 -9.92 -9.49
C ASP A 102 -12.19 -11.11 -9.73
N ILE A 103 -13.39 -11.11 -9.14
CA ILE A 103 -14.34 -12.23 -9.25
C ILE A 103 -15.03 -12.27 -10.61
N THR A 104 -15.26 -11.12 -11.26
CA THR A 104 -15.89 -11.10 -12.60
C THR A 104 -14.94 -11.53 -13.72
N LYS A 105 -13.63 -11.71 -13.45
CA LYS A 105 -12.68 -12.28 -14.42
C LYS A 105 -12.67 -13.81 -14.44
N SER A 106 -13.10 -14.49 -13.38
CA SER A 106 -13.02 -15.96 -13.32
C SER A 106 -14.31 -16.68 -13.68
N ALA A 107 -15.45 -15.97 -13.76
CA ALA A 107 -16.75 -16.58 -14.05
C ALA A 107 -17.09 -16.70 -15.55
N ASN A 108 -16.36 -16.03 -16.44
CA ASN A 108 -16.69 -16.00 -17.88
C ASN A 108 -15.85 -16.96 -18.75
N SER A 109 -15.08 -17.88 -18.17
CA SER A 109 -14.27 -18.83 -18.95
C SER A 109 -14.95 -20.18 -19.23
N SER A 110 -16.24 -20.34 -18.92
CA SER A 110 -17.01 -21.53 -19.27
C SER A 110 -18.47 -21.17 -19.50
N ASN A 111 -18.80 -20.75 -20.74
CA ASN A 111 -20.02 -21.12 -21.48
C ASN A 111 -20.25 -20.16 -22.65
N SER A 112 -20.01 -20.62 -23.88
CA SER A 112 -20.85 -20.24 -25.04
C SER A 112 -20.55 -21.12 -26.25
N SER A 113 -21.01 -22.37 -26.19
CA SER A 113 -21.49 -23.08 -27.37
C SER A 113 -22.96 -22.72 -27.56
N SER A 114 -23.32 -21.91 -28.56
CA SER A 114 -24.53 -22.06 -29.39
C SER A 114 -24.85 -20.80 -30.23
N SER A 115 -24.90 -21.01 -31.55
CA SER A 115 -26.03 -20.71 -32.44
C SER A 115 -26.60 -19.28 -32.57
N GLY A 116 -26.52 -18.75 -33.80
CA GLY A 116 -27.69 -18.22 -34.50
C GLY A 116 -27.74 -16.73 -34.85
N GLY A 117 -27.87 -16.44 -36.14
CA GLY A 117 -28.73 -15.35 -36.65
C GLY A 117 -28.07 -14.04 -37.03
N ASN A 118 -27.93 -13.80 -38.34
CA ASN A 118 -27.44 -12.56 -38.94
C ASN A 118 -28.64 -11.71 -39.42
N GLY A 119 -28.68 -10.42 -39.07
CA GLY A 119 -29.73 -9.47 -39.46
C GLY A 119 -29.21 -8.02 -39.43
N ASN A 120 -29.28 -7.38 -40.58
CA ASN A 120 -28.66 -6.11 -40.97
C ASN A 120 -29.54 -4.88 -40.64
N HIS A 121 -28.98 -3.79 -40.10
CA HIS A 121 -29.35 -2.40 -40.46
C HIS A 121 -28.37 -1.39 -39.84
N GLY A 122 -27.85 -0.49 -40.68
CA GLY A 122 -26.95 0.58 -40.27
C GLY A 122 -27.65 1.92 -40.05
N SER A 123 -26.91 2.83 -39.41
CA SER A 123 -26.85 4.27 -39.68
C SER A 123 -25.90 4.92 -38.67
N ASP A 124 -24.84 5.55 -39.20
CA ASP A 124 -24.14 6.77 -38.78
C ASP A 124 -24.28 7.25 -37.32
N ASP A 125 -23.14 7.38 -36.62
CA ASP A 125 -22.65 8.66 -36.05
C ASP A 125 -21.35 8.46 -35.22
N ASP A 126 -20.37 9.33 -35.50
CA ASP A 126 -19.26 9.78 -34.65
C ASP A 126 -18.05 8.83 -34.40
N GLU A 127 -17.07 8.86 -35.31
CA GLU A 127 -15.71 8.33 -35.07
C GLU A 127 -14.92 9.28 -34.14
N SER A 128 -14.74 8.88 -32.88
CA SER A 128 -13.63 9.35 -32.05
C SER A 128 -12.91 8.19 -31.36
N ILE A 129 -11.73 7.87 -31.91
CA ILE A 129 -10.57 7.18 -31.30
C ILE A 129 -10.93 6.07 -30.30
N ASP A 130 -11.34 4.91 -30.82
CA ASP A 130 -11.55 3.70 -30.03
C ASP A 130 -10.90 2.46 -30.68
N ASP A 131 -9.70 2.62 -31.26
CA ASP A 131 -8.90 1.51 -31.79
C ASP A 131 -7.65 1.23 -30.94
N LEU A 132 -7.85 0.96 -29.65
CA LEU A 132 -6.90 0.17 -28.84
C LEU A 132 -7.53 -0.45 -27.57
N ASP A 133 -8.81 -0.85 -27.61
CA ASP A 133 -9.48 -1.56 -26.50
C ASP A 133 -9.50 -3.10 -26.70
N ALA A 134 -8.77 -3.60 -27.70
CA ALA A 134 -8.70 -5.03 -28.06
C ALA A 134 -7.77 -5.87 -27.14
N LEU A 135 -7.70 -5.53 -25.86
CA LEU A 135 -7.03 -6.35 -24.82
C LEU A 135 -7.69 -6.17 -23.43
N GLY A 136 -9.01 -5.97 -23.41
CA GLY A 136 -9.90 -6.61 -22.43
C GLY A 136 -9.59 -6.45 -20.95
N ILE A 137 -9.02 -5.32 -20.51
CA ILE A 137 -8.93 -4.97 -19.09
C ILE A 137 -9.39 -3.52 -18.91
N LYS A 138 -10.72 -3.30 -19.02
CA LYS A 138 -11.34 -2.10 -18.47
C LYS A 138 -11.24 -2.17 -16.94
N VAL A 139 -10.10 -1.73 -16.40
CA VAL A 139 -10.05 -1.22 -15.03
C VAL A 139 -11.13 -0.15 -14.95
N ASP A 140 -12.18 -0.44 -14.18
CA ASP A 140 -13.38 0.39 -14.02
C ASP A 140 -12.98 1.83 -13.64
N SER A 141 -12.75 2.66 -14.66
CA SER A 141 -12.03 3.94 -14.59
C SER A 141 -12.81 4.94 -13.72
N LYS A 142 -14.13 4.74 -13.62
CA LYS A 142 -15.04 5.49 -12.76
C LYS A 142 -14.71 5.30 -11.27
N ARG A 143 -14.45 4.06 -10.82
CA ARG A 143 -14.14 3.76 -9.41
C ARG A 143 -12.75 4.25 -9.01
N VAL A 144 -11.78 4.10 -9.92
CA VAL A 144 -10.42 4.64 -9.70
C VAL A 144 -10.47 6.18 -9.60
N LYS A 145 -11.26 6.85 -10.43
CA LYS A 145 -11.47 8.31 -10.37
C LYS A 145 -12.15 8.74 -9.06
N LEU A 146 -13.22 8.05 -8.64
CA LEU A 146 -13.88 8.31 -7.35
C LEU A 146 -12.94 8.14 -6.17
N PHE A 147 -12.17 7.07 -6.17
CA PHE A 147 -11.19 6.80 -5.13
C PHE A 147 -10.07 7.84 -5.11
N HIS A 148 -9.55 8.22 -6.27
CA HIS A 148 -8.56 9.29 -6.37
C HIS A 148 -9.13 10.60 -5.84
N HIS A 149 -10.39 10.92 -6.13
CA HIS A 149 -11.06 12.10 -5.60
C HIS A 149 -11.22 12.06 -4.06
N LEU A 150 -11.54 10.90 -3.49
CA LEU A 150 -11.61 10.71 -2.04
C LEU A 150 -10.22 10.87 -1.41
N LEU A 151 -9.20 10.22 -1.97
CA LEU A 151 -7.83 10.33 -1.49
C LEU A 151 -7.29 11.74 -1.61
N GLN A 152 -7.62 12.49 -2.67
CA GLN A 152 -7.21 13.90 -2.81
C GLN A 152 -7.73 14.79 -1.67
N LYS A 153 -8.88 14.47 -1.08
CA LYS A 153 -9.42 15.21 0.08
C LYS A 153 -8.75 14.82 1.39
N LEU A 154 -8.31 13.56 1.51
CA LEU A 154 -7.71 13.02 2.74
C LEU A 154 -6.19 13.13 2.79
N LEU A 155 -5.52 13.12 1.62
CA LEU A 155 -4.08 13.09 1.49
C LEU A 155 -3.60 14.35 0.78
N LEU A 156 -2.84 15.17 1.50
CA LEU A 156 -2.10 16.27 0.90
C LEU A 156 -0.75 15.76 0.42
N ARG A 157 -0.56 15.70 -0.91
CA ARG A 157 0.71 15.33 -1.55
C ARG A 157 1.17 16.42 -2.51
N ARG A 158 2.42 16.87 -2.37
CA ARG A 158 3.07 17.81 -3.30
C ARG A 158 4.19 17.10 -4.06
N THR A 159 4.34 17.40 -5.35
CA THR A 159 5.48 16.94 -6.15
C THR A 159 6.65 17.92 -6.01
N LYS A 160 7.88 17.42 -6.17
CA LYS A 160 9.09 18.26 -6.05
C LYS A 160 9.10 19.39 -7.07
N ASP A 161 8.61 19.11 -8.27
CA ASP A 161 8.51 20.05 -9.39
C ASP A 161 7.68 21.31 -9.06
N LEU A 162 6.71 21.20 -8.14
CA LEU A 162 5.85 22.31 -7.72
C LEU A 162 6.49 23.22 -6.68
N VAL A 163 7.54 22.75 -5.99
CA VAL A 163 8.07 23.44 -4.79
C VAL A 163 9.48 23.99 -5.05
N ILE A 164 10.33 23.26 -5.77
CA ILE A 164 11.74 23.63 -5.98
C ILE A 164 12.18 23.19 -7.38
N LYS A 165 12.88 24.06 -8.11
CA LYS A 165 13.63 23.66 -9.32
C LYS A 165 14.91 22.92 -8.91
N LEU A 166 14.79 21.61 -8.74
CA LEU A 166 15.93 20.71 -8.55
C LEU A 166 16.46 20.25 -9.92
N PRO A 167 17.76 19.93 -10.04
CA PRO A 167 18.28 19.28 -11.24
C PRO A 167 17.61 17.90 -11.45
N ASP A 168 17.56 17.47 -12.71
CA ASP A 168 16.93 16.21 -13.07
C ASP A 168 17.60 15.01 -12.40
N LYS A 169 16.77 14.04 -12.00
CA LYS A 169 17.26 12.79 -11.43
C LYS A 169 17.89 11.94 -12.53
N ILE A 170 19.21 11.81 -12.52
CA ILE A 170 19.93 10.89 -13.40
C ILE A 170 19.98 9.51 -12.76
N ILE A 171 19.29 8.53 -13.35
CA ILE A 171 19.37 7.11 -12.99
C ILE A 171 20.27 6.44 -14.03
N ARG A 172 21.37 5.80 -13.59
CA ARG A 172 22.22 5.00 -14.47
C ARG A 172 22.21 3.56 -14.00
N ASP A 173 21.77 2.66 -14.87
CA ASP A 173 21.86 1.23 -14.65
C ASP A 173 23.21 0.73 -15.19
N ILE A 174 24.06 0.24 -14.28
CA ILE A 174 25.38 -0.30 -14.62
C ILE A 174 25.32 -1.81 -14.46
N TRP A 175 25.42 -2.52 -15.57
CA TRP A 175 25.50 -3.98 -15.59
C TRP A 175 26.94 -4.41 -15.27
N LEU A 176 27.10 -5.26 -14.25
CA LEU A 176 28.40 -5.79 -13.84
C LEU A 176 28.44 -7.30 -14.10
N PRO A 177 29.47 -7.82 -14.79
CA PRO A 177 29.65 -9.26 -14.90
C PRO A 177 30.05 -9.85 -13.54
N LEU A 178 29.61 -11.08 -13.26
CA LEU A 178 30.08 -11.80 -12.08
C LEU A 178 31.58 -12.10 -12.22
N SER A 179 32.30 -12.05 -11.11
CA SER A 179 33.69 -12.52 -11.07
C SER A 179 33.76 -14.02 -11.38
N PRO A 180 34.91 -14.54 -11.89
CA PRO A 180 35.04 -15.97 -12.18
C PRO A 180 34.78 -16.87 -10.97
N SER A 181 35.18 -16.44 -9.77
CA SER A 181 34.90 -17.14 -8.52
C SER A 181 33.42 -17.02 -8.11
N GLY A 182 32.80 -15.85 -8.30
CA GLY A 182 31.37 -15.64 -8.06
C GLY A 182 30.50 -16.50 -8.96
N TRP A 183 30.85 -16.62 -10.24
CA TRP A 183 30.17 -17.49 -11.19
C TRP A 183 30.22 -18.97 -10.78
N GLN A 184 31.36 -19.45 -10.29
CA GLN A 184 31.49 -20.83 -9.80
C GLN A 184 30.57 -21.11 -8.60
N TRP A 185 30.50 -20.19 -7.63
CA TRP A 185 29.61 -20.32 -6.48
C TRP A 185 28.14 -20.23 -6.89
N TYR A 186 27.80 -19.30 -7.78
CA TYR A 186 26.47 -19.14 -8.32
C TYR A 186 26.00 -20.41 -9.04
N LYS A 187 26.87 -21.00 -9.88
CA LYS A 187 26.59 -22.26 -10.57
C LYS A 187 26.35 -23.41 -9.59
N ARG A 188 27.20 -23.59 -8.58
CA ARG A 188 26.99 -24.62 -7.53
C ARG A 188 25.66 -24.45 -6.81
N LEU A 189 25.26 -23.20 -6.58
CA LEU A 189 24.05 -22.86 -5.86
C LEU A 189 22.79 -23.10 -6.71
N LEU A 190 22.87 -22.88 -8.03
CA LEU A 190 21.85 -23.32 -8.99
C LEU A 190 21.72 -24.84 -9.06
N ASP A 191 22.85 -25.55 -9.09
CA ASP A 191 22.87 -27.02 -9.13
C ASP A 191 22.18 -27.61 -7.88
N VAL A 192 22.37 -27.01 -6.70
CA VAL A 192 21.67 -27.40 -5.46
C VAL A 192 20.15 -27.19 -5.56
N GLY A 193 19.70 -26.14 -6.26
CA GLY A 193 18.28 -25.86 -6.47
C GLY A 193 17.58 -26.88 -7.37
N ASN A 194 18.27 -27.42 -8.38
CA ASN A 194 17.73 -28.42 -9.30
C ASN A 194 17.59 -29.83 -8.69
N VAL A 195 18.26 -30.11 -7.57
CA VAL A 195 18.32 -31.46 -6.98
C VAL A 195 17.13 -31.79 -6.06
N HIS A 196 16.34 -30.79 -5.64
CA HIS A 196 15.26 -31.01 -4.67
C HIS A 196 13.88 -30.81 -5.30
N GLY A 197 13.14 -31.91 -5.49
CA GLY A 197 11.69 -31.88 -5.63
C GLY A 197 11.03 -31.45 -4.31
N ASP A 198 10.03 -30.60 -4.41
CA ASP A 198 9.26 -29.96 -3.32
C ASP A 198 10.11 -29.22 -2.26
N VAL A 199 10.59 -28.03 -2.64
CA VAL A 199 11.42 -27.18 -1.77
C VAL A 199 10.54 -26.26 -0.92
N SER A 200 10.63 -26.38 0.41
CA SER A 200 10.01 -25.45 1.36
C SER A 200 10.39 -24.00 1.05
N PHE A 201 9.42 -23.08 1.14
CA PHE A 201 9.58 -21.64 0.97
C PHE A 201 10.78 -21.05 1.74
N ARG A 202 11.06 -21.54 2.96
CA ARG A 202 12.21 -21.08 3.76
C ARG A 202 13.55 -21.44 3.13
N LYS A 203 13.66 -22.60 2.49
CA LYS A 203 14.88 -23.04 1.79
C LYS A 203 15.11 -22.23 0.52
N LEU A 204 14.03 -21.98 -0.26
CA LEU A 204 14.06 -21.09 -1.42
C LEU A 204 14.47 -19.66 -1.03
N LEU A 205 13.89 -19.12 0.04
CA LEU A 205 14.24 -17.79 0.55
C LEU A 205 15.71 -17.73 0.97
N GLY A 206 16.22 -18.75 1.67
CA GLY A 206 17.63 -18.84 2.02
C GLY A 206 18.56 -18.92 0.80
N LEU A 207 18.14 -19.60 -0.26
CA LEU A 207 18.88 -19.69 -1.52
C LEU A 207 18.95 -18.32 -2.23
N VAL A 208 17.82 -17.62 -2.32
CA VAL A 208 17.73 -16.26 -2.90
C VAL A 208 18.57 -15.26 -2.11
N ILE A 209 18.55 -15.32 -0.78
CA ILE A 209 19.39 -14.46 0.07
C ILE A 209 20.87 -14.71 -0.22
N LYS A 210 21.29 -15.97 -0.35
CA LYS A 210 22.69 -16.32 -0.69
C LYS A 210 23.10 -15.91 -2.11
N MET A 211 22.16 -15.73 -3.02
CA MET A 211 22.44 -15.20 -4.37
C MET A 211 22.48 -13.66 -4.41
N ARG A 212 21.86 -12.99 -3.44
CA ARG A 212 21.73 -11.53 -3.39
C ARG A 212 22.90 -10.85 -2.65
N ILE A 213 23.50 -11.56 -1.69
CA ILE A 213 24.72 -11.14 -0.97
C ILE A 213 25.93 -11.50 -1.81
#